data_AF-A0A971UUV9-F1
#
_entry.id   AF-A0A971UUV9-F1
#
_cell.length_a   1.000
_cell.length_b   1.000
_cell.length_c   1.000
_cell.angle_alpha   90.00
_cell.angle_beta   90.00
_cell.angle_gamma   90.00
#
_symmetry.space_group_name_H-M   'P 1'
#
loop_
_entity.id
_entity.type
_entity.pdbx_description
1 polymer ?
#
loop_
_entity_poly.entity_id
_entity_poly.type
_entity_poly.pdbx_seq_one_letter_code
_entity_poly.pdbx_strand_id
1 'polypeptide(L)'
;MKIKMKVKTLIILIIVFIVGFGFILPEIFLYGAGKIEDEKALSLYGYYINMPFAISKDKALYKMAKSLVPYIGTYDLFMGARGSRGGLVSQEDIDKALESYEEILDKYKNSPYYVRAYKELLDIYIGRGQVEKLKELIDWGRVSSNEGIVYTSQLYTAFNHMVNREYDEAMEIVEKYISEGVEDRRLYGLKGSIHFLQEEYPLAEKSFEDARTMPYIHDGGGNLFGSVGEVFDSYWLDSFLRRYKGDHTIRGRVTANGKPLPYAQIYIHSKSQYGSYSSRGEIYVALTDFNGEFETIGLKEGQYEIGVGVSQPLAYNLVFKERNEKVLEINGDVTYNFEFTEPMELISPRGDFVLKESKFNLKWEKVEGADYYKVFAVAFEEPLNISSSSISYTIPNEEGDYEIRDNETRIDIDLVNFYPAGVFFSGDRREKAYISPNGILGTFYPGVRVPIIVKAFDKEGNLLNSSLPLISNYEDISVVRVENRELTEGERLILNREYEEAIEYYEGLLKEDSTNIEALTYLSRIYADGWILGKDNLQKAKEYTERLYSITGDDKVFIRLDHALEREK
;
A
#
# COMPACT_ATOMS: atom_id res chain seq x y z
N MET A 1 20.75 7.63 65.77
CA MET A 1 19.52 8.39 66.07
C MET A 1 18.32 7.46 65.79
N LYS A 2 17.57 7.01 66.80
CA LYS A 2 16.41 6.10 66.62
C LYS A 2 15.13 6.92 66.47
N ILE A 3 14.53 6.93 65.29
CA ILE A 3 13.26 7.63 65.04
C ILE A 3 12.13 6.79 65.65
N LYS A 4 11.47 7.31 66.70
CA LYS A 4 10.25 6.70 67.27
C LYS A 4 9.04 7.21 66.49
N MET A 5 8.61 6.48 65.47
CA MET A 5 7.41 6.80 64.70
C MET A 5 6.18 6.13 65.35
N LYS A 6 5.09 6.87 65.53
CA LYS A 6 3.84 6.30 66.05
C LYS A 6 3.25 5.36 65.00
N VAL A 7 2.73 4.20 65.41
CA VAL A 7 2.12 3.18 64.52
C VAL A 7 1.06 3.79 63.59
N LYS A 8 0.25 4.74 64.09
CA LYS A 8 -0.74 5.47 63.28
C LYS A 8 -0.09 6.28 62.14
N THR A 9 1.08 6.89 62.38
CA THR A 9 1.83 7.64 61.36
C THR A 9 2.42 6.70 60.30
N LEU A 10 2.89 5.52 60.70
CA LEU A 10 3.38 4.49 59.75
C LEU A 10 2.25 3.98 58.85
N ILE A 11 1.07 3.69 59.43
CA ILE A 11 -0.10 3.24 58.66
C ILE A 11 -0.53 4.31 57.65
N ILE A 12 -0.57 5.59 58.04
CA ILE A 12 -0.90 6.68 57.12
C ILE A 12 0.12 6.77 55.99
N LEU A 13 1.42 6.68 56.28
CA LEU A 13 2.46 6.71 55.25
C LEU A 13 2.35 5.52 54.28
N ILE A 14 2.02 4.33 54.77
CA ILE A 14 1.78 3.16 53.92
C ILE A 14 0.54 3.37 53.04
N ILE A 15 -0.55 3.91 53.57
CA ILE A 15 -1.75 4.22 52.78
C ILE A 15 -1.43 5.28 51.73
N VAL A 16 -0.73 6.36 52.08
CA VAL A 16 -0.31 7.40 51.14
C VAL A 16 0.62 6.82 50.07
N PHE A 17 1.52 5.90 50.43
CA PHE A 17 2.39 5.23 49.47
C PHE A 17 1.59 4.31 48.53
N ILE A 18 0.66 3.51 49.05
CA ILE A 18 -0.22 2.63 48.25
C ILE A 18 -1.12 3.45 47.33
N VAL A 19 -1.71 4.55 47.81
CA VAL A 19 -2.55 5.44 46.99
C VAL A 19 -1.70 6.19 45.96
N GLY A 20 -0.56 6.73 46.37
CA GLY A 20 0.35 7.47 45.51
C GLY A 20 0.91 6.61 44.38
N PHE A 21 1.56 5.48 44.72
CA PHE A 21 2.18 4.58 43.75
C PHE A 21 1.20 3.64 43.06
N GLY A 22 0.11 3.25 43.72
CA GLY A 22 -0.87 2.30 43.18
C GLY A 22 -1.99 2.95 42.37
N PHE A 23 -2.33 4.22 42.62
CA PHE A 23 -3.49 4.87 41.99
C PHE A 23 -3.12 6.15 41.24
N ILE A 24 -2.34 7.05 41.84
CA ILE A 24 -2.04 8.37 41.24
C ILE A 24 -0.95 8.27 40.16
N LEU A 25 0.17 7.62 40.47
CA LEU A 25 1.31 7.50 39.55
C LEU A 25 0.94 6.79 38.23
N PRO A 26 0.19 5.66 38.25
CA PRO A 26 -0.24 5.00 37.02
C PRO A 26 -1.10 5.89 36.13
N GLU A 27 -2.00 6.70 36.69
CA GLU A 27 -2.85 7.61 35.90
C GLU A 27 -2.08 8.77 35.28
N ILE A 28 -1.10 9.32 36.01
CA ILE A 28 -0.16 10.32 35.45
C ILE A 28 0.63 9.69 34.29
N PHE A 29 1.05 8.43 34.45
CA PHE A 29 1.75 7.69 33.41
C PHE A 29 0.88 7.47 32.16
N LEU A 30 -0.38 7.04 32.34
CA LEU A 30 -1.34 6.88 31.23
C LEU A 30 -1.65 8.21 30.54
N TYR A 31 -1.74 9.31 31.28
CA TYR A 31 -1.89 10.65 30.72
C TYR A 31 -0.67 11.03 29.88
N GLY A 32 0.54 10.79 30.40
CA GLY A 32 1.81 11.02 29.69
C GLY A 32 1.93 10.21 28.41
N ALA A 33 1.54 8.92 28.43
CA ALA A 33 1.55 8.07 27.25
C ALA A 33 0.71 8.67 26.10
N GLY A 34 -0.45 9.25 26.41
CA GLY A 34 -1.29 9.93 25.41
C GLY A 34 -0.80 11.29 24.91
N LYS A 35 0.41 11.73 25.29
CA LYS A 35 1.03 12.99 24.86
C LYS A 35 2.34 12.80 24.08
N ILE A 36 2.75 11.55 23.87
CA ILE A 36 4.00 11.18 23.19
C ILE A 36 3.66 10.63 21.79
N GLU A 37 4.64 10.64 20.89
CA GLU A 37 4.58 9.97 19.57
C GLU A 37 4.09 8.51 19.68
N ASP A 38 3.34 8.07 18.67
CA ASP A 38 2.52 6.84 18.72
C ASP A 38 3.33 5.56 19.02
N GLU A 39 4.51 5.37 18.42
CA GLU A 39 5.34 4.17 18.67
C GLU A 39 5.77 4.06 20.13
N LYS A 40 6.21 5.17 20.72
CA LYS A 40 6.60 5.20 22.14
C LYS A 40 5.37 5.04 23.03
N ALA A 41 4.24 5.63 22.64
CA ALA A 41 2.98 5.51 23.37
C ALA A 41 2.49 4.05 23.46
N LEU A 42 2.62 3.25 22.38
CA LEU A 42 2.24 1.84 22.36
C LEU A 42 2.94 1.02 23.45
N SER A 43 4.27 1.16 23.56
CA SER A 43 5.05 0.47 24.61
C SER A 43 4.61 0.85 26.03
N LEU A 44 4.25 2.12 26.22
CA LEU A 44 3.78 2.63 27.51
C LEU A 44 2.38 2.11 27.84
N TYR A 45 1.46 2.04 26.87
CA TYR A 45 0.15 1.42 27.09
C TYR A 45 0.30 -0.06 27.47
N GLY A 46 1.14 -0.81 26.77
CA GLY A 46 1.44 -2.21 27.09
C GLY A 46 1.98 -2.37 28.52
N TYR A 47 2.88 -1.49 28.96
CA TYR A 47 3.38 -1.52 30.33
C TYR A 47 2.28 -1.19 31.36
N TYR A 48 1.44 -0.19 31.09
CA TYR A 48 0.34 0.18 31.98
C TYR A 48 -0.68 -0.96 32.15
N ILE A 49 -1.05 -1.64 31.07
CA ILE A 49 -2.01 -2.77 31.10
C ILE A 49 -1.49 -3.90 32.01
N ASN A 50 -0.18 -4.12 32.03
CA ASN A 50 0.48 -5.13 32.85
C ASN A 50 0.81 -4.65 34.29
N MET A 51 0.59 -3.38 34.62
CA MET A 51 0.84 -2.90 35.99
C MET A 51 -0.14 -3.53 37.00
N PRO A 52 0.35 -3.91 38.19
CA PRO A 52 -0.53 -4.22 39.30
C PRO A 52 -1.29 -2.95 39.72
N PHE A 53 -2.59 -3.09 39.99
CA PHE A 53 -3.50 -2.01 40.41
C PHE A 53 -3.84 -0.93 39.37
N ALA A 54 -3.49 -1.11 38.09
CA ALA A 54 -3.99 -0.22 37.03
C ALA A 54 -5.52 -0.25 36.94
N ILE A 55 -6.14 0.93 37.04
CA ILE A 55 -7.60 1.10 37.21
C ILE A 55 -8.27 1.42 35.88
N SER A 56 -7.61 2.19 35.02
CA SER A 56 -8.09 2.62 33.72
C SER A 56 -7.55 1.72 32.59
N LYS A 57 -7.55 0.40 32.83
CA LYS A 57 -7.05 -0.58 31.84
C LYS A 57 -7.87 -0.58 30.56
N ASP A 58 -9.18 -0.42 30.67
CA ASP A 58 -10.11 -0.22 29.55
C ASP A 58 -9.68 0.96 28.65
N LYS A 59 -9.33 2.10 29.26
CA LYS A 59 -8.82 3.28 28.54
C LYS A 59 -7.50 3.02 27.86
N ALA A 60 -6.59 2.32 28.52
CA ALA A 60 -5.29 1.97 27.96
C ALA A 60 -5.43 0.99 26.79
N LEU A 61 -6.24 -0.07 26.94
CA LEU A 61 -6.58 -1.02 25.87
C LEU A 61 -7.18 -0.30 24.66
N TYR A 62 -8.18 0.57 24.88
CA TYR A 62 -8.83 1.29 23.79
C TYR A 62 -7.86 2.20 23.03
N LYS A 63 -7.03 2.96 23.78
CA LYS A 63 -6.05 3.86 23.18
C LYS A 63 -4.93 3.10 22.47
N MET A 64 -4.46 1.99 23.03
CA MET A 64 -3.48 1.12 22.41
C MET A 64 -4.02 0.59 21.08
N ALA A 65 -5.21 -0.01 21.09
CA ALA A 65 -5.87 -0.52 19.90
C ALA A 65 -6.08 0.57 18.84
N LYS A 66 -6.51 1.77 19.25
CA LYS A 66 -6.70 2.89 18.31
C LYS A 66 -5.39 3.48 17.78
N SER A 67 -4.29 3.39 18.52
CA SER A 67 -2.96 3.74 18.01
C SER A 67 -2.40 2.69 17.05
N LEU A 68 -2.71 1.40 17.28
CA LEU A 68 -2.35 0.30 16.38
C LEU A 68 -3.13 0.38 15.06
N VAL A 69 -4.44 0.63 15.14
CA VAL A 69 -5.34 0.75 13.99
C VAL A 69 -6.12 2.07 14.08
N PRO A 70 -5.52 3.20 13.67
CA PRO A 70 -6.20 4.49 13.69
C PRO A 70 -7.45 4.49 12.79
N TYR A 71 -7.33 3.88 11.61
CA TYR A 71 -8.41 3.63 10.67
C TYR A 71 -7.95 2.55 9.67
N ILE A 72 -8.88 1.99 8.90
CA ILE A 72 -8.57 1.04 7.83
C ILE A 72 -8.70 1.75 6.49
N GLY A 73 -7.58 1.91 5.78
CA GLY A 73 -7.56 2.53 4.46
C GLY A 73 -8.01 1.61 3.34
N THR A 74 -8.02 2.14 2.12
CA THR A 74 -8.21 1.38 0.88
C THR A 74 -6.94 1.38 0.05
N TYR A 75 -6.74 0.32 -0.72
CA TYR A 75 -5.79 0.27 -1.82
C TYR A 75 -6.57 0.32 -3.12
N ASP A 76 -6.42 1.44 -3.83
CA ASP A 76 -7.18 1.76 -5.03
C ASP A 76 -6.36 1.39 -6.27
N LEU A 77 -7.00 0.65 -7.16
CA LEU A 77 -6.47 0.16 -8.43
C LEU A 77 -7.28 0.72 -9.59
N PHE A 78 -6.62 1.40 -10.50
CA PHE A 78 -7.14 1.82 -11.79
C PHE A 78 -6.30 1.21 -12.91
N MET A 79 -6.85 1.20 -14.12
CA MET A 79 -6.14 0.71 -15.32
C MET A 79 -4.78 1.39 -15.56
N GLY A 80 -4.59 2.65 -15.11
CA GLY A 80 -3.33 3.39 -15.28
C GLY A 80 -2.63 3.81 -13.99
N ALA A 81 -3.22 3.58 -12.81
CA ALA A 81 -2.72 4.13 -11.56
C ALA A 81 -3.06 3.23 -10.37
N ARG A 82 -2.22 3.30 -9.34
CA ARG A 82 -2.37 2.54 -8.10
C ARG A 82 -1.99 3.43 -6.93
N GLY A 83 -2.69 3.30 -5.81
CA GLY A 83 -2.38 4.10 -4.64
C GLY A 83 -3.08 3.63 -3.38
N SER A 84 -2.47 3.92 -2.24
CA SER A 84 -3.03 3.62 -0.93
C SER A 84 -3.62 4.89 -0.31
N ARG A 85 -4.85 4.80 0.23
CA ARG A 85 -5.44 5.85 1.07
C ARG A 85 -5.07 5.60 2.52
N GLY A 86 -4.14 6.38 3.02
CA GLY A 86 -3.80 6.42 4.44
C GLY A 86 -2.60 5.58 4.86
N GLY A 87 -2.33 5.56 6.16
CA GLY A 87 -1.22 4.83 6.75
C GLY A 87 -1.40 3.32 6.57
N LEU A 88 -0.31 2.62 6.25
CA LEU A 88 -0.31 1.17 6.19
C LEU A 88 -0.43 0.58 7.61
N VAL A 89 -1.26 -0.45 7.77
CA VAL A 89 -1.50 -1.12 9.05
C VAL A 89 -1.19 -2.61 8.88
N SER A 90 -0.32 -3.15 9.75
CA SER A 90 0.08 -4.56 9.66
C SER A 90 -1.04 -5.52 10.15
N GLN A 91 -1.01 -6.77 9.70
CA GLN A 91 -1.93 -7.80 10.22
C GLN A 91 -1.76 -8.02 11.73
N GLU A 92 -0.52 -7.96 12.22
CA GLU A 92 -0.22 -8.13 13.65
C GLU A 92 -0.85 -7.01 14.49
N ASP A 93 -0.81 -5.77 14.01
CA ASP A 93 -1.43 -4.63 14.69
C ASP A 93 -2.95 -4.75 14.72
N ILE A 94 -3.55 -5.24 13.63
CA ILE A 94 -4.99 -5.52 13.55
C ILE A 94 -5.40 -6.61 14.55
N ASP A 95 -4.67 -7.71 14.60
CA ASP A 95 -4.98 -8.81 15.51
C ASP A 95 -4.86 -8.37 16.98
N LYS A 96 -3.81 -7.62 17.34
CA LYS A 96 -3.66 -7.03 18.69
C LYS A 96 -4.77 -6.02 19.04
N ALA A 97 -5.23 -5.23 18.07
CA ALA A 97 -6.33 -4.31 18.28
C ALA A 97 -7.66 -5.05 18.51
N LEU A 98 -7.93 -6.12 17.75
CA LEU A 98 -9.08 -7.00 17.97
C LEU A 98 -9.09 -7.57 19.39
N GLU A 99 -7.98 -8.18 19.83
CA GLU A 99 -7.85 -8.74 21.19
C GLU A 99 -8.13 -7.68 22.27
N SER A 100 -7.61 -6.47 22.07
CA SER A 100 -7.80 -5.36 23.01
C SER A 100 -9.25 -4.89 23.10
N TYR A 101 -9.96 -4.81 21.97
CA TYR A 101 -11.37 -4.42 21.94
C TYR A 101 -12.28 -5.54 22.49
N GLU A 102 -11.97 -6.80 22.20
CA GLU A 102 -12.67 -7.97 22.76
C GLU A 102 -12.52 -8.01 24.28
N GLU A 103 -11.33 -7.73 24.82
CA GLU A 103 -11.10 -7.65 26.27
C GLU A 103 -11.94 -6.54 26.92
N ILE A 104 -12.12 -5.39 26.26
CA ILE A 104 -13.02 -4.33 26.72
C ILE A 104 -14.46 -4.84 26.81
N LEU A 105 -14.94 -5.56 25.80
CA LEU A 105 -16.31 -6.08 25.76
C LEU A 105 -16.58 -7.18 26.79
N ASP A 106 -15.58 -8.00 27.09
CA ASP A 106 -15.70 -9.08 28.07
C ASP A 106 -15.70 -8.54 29.51
N LYS A 107 -14.71 -7.71 29.84
CA LYS A 107 -14.40 -7.37 31.25
C LYS A 107 -14.95 -6.01 31.71
N TYR A 108 -15.23 -5.08 30.80
CA TYR A 108 -15.42 -3.67 31.14
C TYR A 108 -16.77 -3.09 30.68
N LYS A 109 -17.87 -3.77 31.02
CA LYS A 109 -19.26 -3.41 30.61
C LYS A 109 -19.72 -1.99 30.97
N ASN A 110 -19.17 -1.41 32.03
CA ASN A 110 -19.49 -0.05 32.48
C ASN A 110 -18.50 1.01 31.98
N SER A 111 -17.55 0.63 31.13
CA SER A 111 -16.56 1.54 30.58
C SER A 111 -17.18 2.53 29.59
N PRO A 112 -16.74 3.81 29.57
CA PRO A 112 -17.11 4.73 28.50
C PRO A 112 -16.58 4.29 27.12
N TYR A 113 -15.64 3.33 27.07
CA TYR A 113 -15.11 2.76 25.84
C TYR A 113 -15.87 1.53 25.35
N TYR A 114 -16.84 1.02 26.11
CA TYR A 114 -17.55 -0.22 25.80
C TYR A 114 -18.22 -0.20 24.42
N VAL A 115 -19.08 0.80 24.18
CA VAL A 115 -19.77 0.95 22.88
C VAL A 115 -18.79 1.26 21.75
N ARG A 116 -17.71 2.00 22.05
CA ARG A 116 -16.70 2.35 21.06
C ARG A 116 -15.90 1.11 20.63
N ALA A 117 -15.47 0.28 21.56
CA ALA A 117 -14.78 -0.97 21.25
C ALA A 117 -15.64 -1.89 20.37
N TYR A 118 -16.94 -2.00 20.68
CA TYR A 118 -17.88 -2.74 19.84
C TYR A 118 -17.96 -2.19 18.41
N LYS A 119 -18.08 -0.87 18.26
CA LYS A 119 -18.07 -0.18 16.96
C LYS A 119 -16.77 -0.47 16.19
N GLU A 120 -15.61 -0.37 16.84
CA GLU A 120 -14.31 -0.60 16.19
C GLU A 120 -14.11 -2.07 15.77
N LEU A 121 -14.66 -3.04 16.51
CA LEU A 121 -14.68 -4.45 16.07
C LEU A 121 -15.49 -4.63 14.78
N LEU A 122 -16.67 -4.01 14.68
CA LEU A 122 -17.48 -4.05 13.46
C LEU A 122 -16.71 -3.45 12.26
N ASP A 123 -16.05 -2.32 12.46
CA ASP A 123 -15.22 -1.67 11.43
C ASP A 123 -14.07 -2.57 10.95
N ILE A 124 -13.38 -3.24 11.89
CA ILE A 124 -12.30 -4.18 11.53
C ILE A 124 -12.85 -5.39 10.77
N TYR A 125 -14.00 -5.94 11.17
CA TYR A 125 -14.60 -7.08 10.47
C TYR A 125 -15.06 -6.72 9.05
N ILE A 126 -15.55 -5.50 8.82
CA ILE A 126 -15.80 -4.97 7.46
C ILE A 126 -14.49 -4.86 6.69
N GLY A 127 -13.45 -4.23 7.28
CA GLY A 127 -12.15 -4.07 6.62
C GLY A 127 -11.43 -5.38 6.29
N ARG A 128 -11.68 -6.45 7.05
CA ARG A 128 -11.18 -7.80 6.74
C ARG A 128 -12.12 -8.63 5.87
N GLY A 129 -13.26 -8.08 5.43
CA GLY A 129 -14.27 -8.81 4.66
C GLY A 129 -14.86 -10.03 5.38
N GLN A 130 -14.84 -10.06 6.73
CA GLN A 130 -15.29 -11.19 7.55
C GLN A 130 -16.79 -11.09 7.83
N VAL A 131 -17.61 -11.33 6.81
CA VAL A 131 -19.07 -11.16 6.83
C VAL A 131 -19.76 -11.98 7.92
N GLU A 132 -19.34 -13.23 8.14
CA GLU A 132 -19.95 -14.11 9.14
C GLU A 132 -19.72 -13.57 10.55
N LYS A 133 -18.48 -13.20 10.89
CA LYS A 133 -18.16 -12.61 12.19
C LYS A 133 -18.85 -11.27 12.40
N LEU A 134 -18.94 -10.45 11.36
CA LEU A 134 -19.69 -9.20 11.41
C LEU A 134 -21.17 -9.45 11.75
N LYS A 135 -21.81 -10.43 11.09
CA LYS A 135 -23.20 -10.80 11.36
C LYS A 135 -23.40 -11.32 12.78
N GLU A 136 -22.52 -12.22 13.24
CA GLU A 136 -22.55 -12.72 14.62
C GLU A 136 -22.46 -11.58 15.64
N LEU A 137 -21.58 -10.61 15.41
CA LEU A 137 -21.39 -9.47 16.31
C LEU A 137 -22.61 -8.52 16.28
N ILE A 138 -23.19 -8.27 15.11
CA ILE A 138 -24.43 -7.51 14.95
C ILE A 138 -25.60 -8.20 15.69
N ASP A 139 -25.74 -9.52 15.53
CA ASP A 139 -26.80 -10.31 16.17
C ASP A 139 -26.68 -10.27 17.69
N TRP A 140 -25.47 -10.41 18.21
CA TRP A 140 -25.19 -10.22 19.63
C TRP A 140 -25.57 -8.81 20.10
N GLY A 141 -25.20 -7.77 19.33
CA GLY A 141 -25.46 -6.39 19.71
C GLY A 141 -26.95 -6.04 19.72
N ARG A 142 -27.73 -6.66 18.82
CA ARG A 142 -29.18 -6.45 18.68
C ARG A 142 -29.97 -6.80 19.94
N VAL A 143 -29.53 -7.83 20.67
CA VAL A 143 -30.17 -8.32 21.89
C VAL A 143 -29.48 -7.84 23.16
N SER A 144 -28.52 -6.91 23.03
CA SER A 144 -27.78 -6.36 24.16
C SER A 144 -28.69 -5.55 25.08
N SER A 145 -28.40 -5.55 26.38
CA SER A 145 -29.06 -4.67 27.34
C SER A 145 -28.54 -3.23 27.31
N ASN A 146 -27.48 -2.95 26.53
CA ASN A 146 -26.90 -1.62 26.39
C ASN A 146 -27.49 -0.93 25.15
N GLU A 147 -28.25 0.14 25.33
CA GLU A 147 -28.92 0.87 24.25
C GLU A 147 -27.95 1.40 23.18
N GLY A 148 -26.74 1.81 23.56
CA GLY A 148 -25.71 2.26 22.62
C GLY A 148 -25.19 1.12 21.73
N ILE A 149 -25.06 -0.09 22.28
CA ILE A 149 -24.73 -1.29 21.49
C ILE A 149 -25.87 -1.64 20.54
N VAL A 150 -27.12 -1.61 21.02
CA VAL A 150 -28.31 -1.88 20.20
C VAL A 150 -28.37 -0.89 19.04
N TYR A 151 -28.28 0.41 19.31
CA TYR A 151 -28.24 1.45 18.28
C TYR A 151 -27.10 1.21 17.27
N THR A 152 -25.88 0.98 17.75
CA THR A 152 -24.73 0.72 16.88
C THR A 152 -24.96 -0.52 16.02
N SER A 153 -25.51 -1.61 16.58
CA SER A 153 -25.83 -2.82 15.80
C SER A 153 -26.85 -2.54 14.69
N GLN A 154 -27.86 -1.70 14.94
CA GLN A 154 -28.87 -1.33 13.96
C GLN A 154 -28.28 -0.45 12.86
N LEU A 155 -27.42 0.52 13.21
CA LEU A 155 -26.74 1.36 12.23
C LEU A 155 -25.90 0.53 11.25
N TYR A 156 -25.17 -0.49 11.74
CA TYR A 156 -24.39 -1.39 10.89
C TYR A 156 -25.28 -2.41 10.15
N THR A 157 -26.44 -2.75 10.69
CA THR A 157 -27.47 -3.53 9.98
C THR A 157 -27.98 -2.75 8.77
N ALA A 158 -28.31 -1.47 8.93
CA ALA A 158 -28.72 -0.59 7.83
C ALA A 158 -27.64 -0.46 6.77
N PHE A 159 -26.37 -0.31 7.18
CA PHE A 159 -25.25 -0.30 6.24
C PHE A 159 -25.13 -1.61 5.45
N ASN A 160 -25.26 -2.77 6.11
CA ASN A 160 -25.24 -4.06 5.44
C ASN A 160 -26.43 -4.25 4.48
N HIS A 161 -27.62 -3.78 4.83
CA HIS A 161 -28.76 -3.75 3.91
C HIS A 161 -28.47 -2.92 2.66
N MET A 162 -27.93 -1.70 2.82
CA MET A 162 -27.50 -0.86 1.68
C MET A 162 -26.47 -1.59 0.80
N VAL A 163 -25.47 -2.23 1.40
CA VAL A 163 -24.42 -2.98 0.67
C VAL A 163 -25.01 -4.13 -0.16
N ASN A 164 -26.05 -4.80 0.35
CA ASN A 164 -26.77 -5.85 -0.37
C ASN A 164 -27.90 -5.31 -1.27
N ARG A 165 -27.97 -3.98 -1.45
CA ARG A 165 -28.99 -3.28 -2.26
C ARG A 165 -30.42 -3.46 -1.76
N GLU A 166 -30.56 -3.79 -0.47
CA GLU A 166 -31.82 -3.84 0.30
C GLU A 166 -32.11 -2.42 0.82
N TYR A 167 -32.32 -1.48 -0.11
CA TYR A 167 -32.34 -0.05 0.20
C TYR A 167 -33.54 0.37 1.06
N ASP A 168 -34.70 -0.26 0.88
CA ASP A 168 -35.91 0.05 1.63
C ASP A 168 -35.73 -0.35 3.11
N GLU A 169 -35.18 -1.53 3.36
CA GLU A 169 -34.85 -2.04 4.69
C GLU A 169 -33.79 -1.18 5.38
N ALA A 170 -32.77 -0.74 4.63
CA ALA A 170 -31.76 0.18 5.14
C ALA A 170 -32.38 1.53 5.54
N MET A 171 -33.24 2.08 4.68
CA MET A 171 -33.87 3.38 4.89
C MET A 171 -34.87 3.36 6.06
N GLU A 172 -35.60 2.26 6.28
CA GLU A 172 -36.51 2.11 7.42
C GLU A 172 -35.77 2.30 8.75
N ILE A 173 -34.60 1.68 8.90
CA ILE A 173 -33.79 1.80 10.12
C ILE A 173 -33.25 3.22 10.26
N VAL A 174 -32.72 3.79 9.18
CA VAL A 174 -32.12 5.13 9.18
C VAL A 174 -33.15 6.19 9.56
N GLU A 175 -34.31 6.19 8.91
CA GLU A 175 -35.37 7.17 9.16
C GLU A 175 -35.98 7.02 10.55
N LYS A 176 -36.11 5.79 11.06
CA LYS A 176 -36.55 5.54 12.43
C LYS A 176 -35.67 6.31 13.42
N TYR A 177 -34.34 6.12 13.38
CA TYR A 177 -33.44 6.75 14.34
C TYR A 177 -33.32 8.27 14.15
N ILE A 178 -33.39 8.76 12.90
CA ILE A 178 -33.48 10.20 12.64
C ILE A 178 -34.76 10.78 13.27
N SER A 179 -35.91 10.11 13.12
CA SER A 179 -37.20 10.56 13.66
C SER A 179 -37.27 10.51 15.20
N GLU A 180 -36.51 9.59 15.82
CA GLU A 180 -36.33 9.50 17.28
C GLU A 180 -35.39 10.60 17.82
N GLY A 181 -34.79 11.43 16.95
CA GLY A 181 -33.95 12.55 17.32
C GLY A 181 -32.49 12.18 17.58
N VAL A 182 -32.00 11.06 17.04
CA VAL A 182 -30.59 10.68 17.18
C VAL A 182 -29.70 11.59 16.33
N GLU A 183 -28.85 12.37 17.00
CA GLU A 183 -27.88 13.27 16.36
C GLU A 183 -26.59 12.53 16.00
N ASP A 184 -26.65 11.70 14.96
CA ASP A 184 -25.49 10.99 14.41
C ASP A 184 -25.32 11.29 12.93
N ARG A 185 -24.20 11.96 12.60
CA ARG A 185 -23.84 12.33 11.22
C ARG A 185 -23.84 11.13 10.26
N ARG A 186 -23.52 9.93 10.75
CA ARG A 186 -23.45 8.70 9.93
C ARG A 186 -24.82 8.29 9.39
N LEU A 187 -25.91 8.55 10.11
CA LEU A 187 -27.27 8.27 9.64
C LEU A 187 -27.57 9.07 8.35
N TYR A 188 -27.26 10.36 8.35
CA TYR A 188 -27.48 11.25 7.20
C TYR A 188 -26.53 10.93 6.03
N GLY A 189 -25.28 10.54 6.33
CA GLY A 189 -24.35 10.06 5.30
C GLY A 189 -24.81 8.77 4.63
N LEU A 190 -25.30 7.81 5.43
CA LEU A 190 -25.86 6.56 4.93
C LEU A 190 -27.12 6.83 4.11
N LYS A 191 -28.01 7.71 4.59
CA LYS A 191 -29.20 8.17 3.87
C LYS A 191 -28.87 8.76 2.50
N GLY A 192 -27.90 9.66 2.45
CA GLY A 192 -27.44 10.27 1.20
C GLY A 192 -26.84 9.25 0.23
N SER A 193 -26.08 8.28 0.76
CA SER A 193 -25.50 7.19 -0.04
C SER A 193 -26.58 6.28 -0.62
N ILE A 194 -27.60 5.93 0.16
CA ILE A 194 -28.74 5.12 -0.31
C ILE A 194 -29.47 5.86 -1.45
N HIS A 195 -29.86 7.12 -1.25
CA HIS A 195 -30.51 7.91 -2.29
C HIS A 195 -29.63 8.05 -3.54
N PHE A 196 -28.32 8.22 -3.37
CA PHE A 196 -27.38 8.30 -4.49
C PHE A 196 -27.35 7.00 -5.31
N LEU A 197 -27.26 5.85 -4.65
CA LEU A 197 -27.25 4.53 -5.27
C LEU A 197 -28.60 4.15 -5.91
N GLN A 198 -29.71 4.75 -5.43
CA GLN A 198 -31.02 4.68 -6.06
C GLN A 198 -31.24 5.74 -7.16
N GLU A 199 -30.21 6.55 -7.47
CA GLU A 199 -30.25 7.65 -8.45
C GLU A 199 -31.25 8.78 -8.13
N GLU A 200 -31.64 8.90 -6.86
CA GLU A 200 -32.48 9.95 -6.30
C GLU A 200 -31.66 11.19 -5.90
N TYR A 201 -30.90 11.73 -6.87
CA TYR A 201 -29.85 12.71 -6.60
C TYR A 201 -30.25 13.96 -5.81
N PRO A 202 -31.43 14.58 -6.01
CA PRO A 202 -31.85 15.72 -5.18
C PRO A 202 -32.02 15.37 -3.69
N LEU A 203 -32.46 14.14 -3.39
CA LEU A 203 -32.58 13.65 -2.02
C LEU A 203 -31.21 13.29 -1.43
N ALA A 204 -30.32 12.75 -2.26
CA ALA A 204 -28.93 12.50 -1.89
C ALA A 204 -28.21 13.80 -1.50
N GLU A 205 -28.29 14.83 -2.36
CA GLU A 205 -27.69 16.15 -2.13
C GLU A 205 -28.18 16.74 -0.80
N LYS A 206 -29.49 16.76 -0.58
CA LYS A 206 -30.07 17.26 0.67
C LYS A 206 -29.56 16.50 1.89
N SER A 207 -29.51 15.17 1.82
CA SER A 207 -29.06 14.34 2.93
C SER A 207 -27.57 14.55 3.24
N PHE A 208 -26.74 14.75 2.22
CA PHE A 208 -25.33 15.11 2.42
C PHE A 208 -25.16 16.50 3.04
N GLU A 209 -25.96 17.49 2.64
CA GLU A 209 -25.96 18.80 3.28
C GLU A 209 -26.42 18.72 4.75
N ASP A 210 -27.49 17.98 5.04
CA ASP A 210 -27.96 17.75 6.41
C ASP A 210 -26.83 17.12 7.26
N ALA A 211 -26.10 16.14 6.72
CA ALA A 211 -24.95 15.54 7.38
C ALA A 211 -23.79 16.52 7.65
N ARG A 212 -23.60 17.57 6.83
CA ARG A 212 -22.57 18.61 7.08
C ARG A 212 -22.95 19.53 8.23
N THR A 213 -24.24 19.70 8.50
CA THR A 213 -24.73 20.54 9.60
C THR A 213 -24.67 19.86 10.96
N MET A 214 -24.54 18.53 10.98
CA MET A 214 -24.43 17.74 12.21
C MET A 214 -23.05 17.94 12.88
N PRO A 215 -22.98 17.88 14.23
CA PRO A 215 -21.71 17.96 14.94
C PRO A 215 -20.71 16.93 14.41
N TYR A 216 -19.49 17.39 14.12
CA TYR A 216 -18.42 16.51 13.71
C TYR A 216 -18.06 15.57 14.86
N ILE A 217 -18.33 14.28 14.71
CA ILE A 217 -17.84 13.26 15.63
C ILE A 217 -16.36 13.08 15.29
N HIS A 218 -15.46 13.47 16.21
CA HIS A 218 -14.02 13.28 16.06
C HIS A 218 -13.64 11.78 16.17
N ASP A 219 -14.08 10.98 15.21
CA ASP A 219 -13.72 9.56 15.06
C ASP A 219 -12.52 9.39 14.11
N GLY A 220 -11.52 10.29 14.20
CA GLY A 220 -10.13 10.06 13.76
C GLY A 220 -9.82 9.71 12.30
N GLY A 221 -10.78 9.39 11.44
CA GLY A 221 -10.55 8.97 10.05
C GLY A 221 -11.75 9.32 9.17
N GLY A 222 -11.48 9.70 7.92
CA GLY A 222 -12.51 10.05 6.93
C GLY A 222 -13.14 8.84 6.26
N ASN A 223 -13.41 7.75 6.99
CA ASN A 223 -14.04 6.54 6.47
C ASN A 223 -15.31 6.20 7.27
N LEU A 224 -16.42 5.92 6.57
CA LEU A 224 -17.62 5.34 7.14
C LEU A 224 -17.44 3.83 7.28
N PHE A 225 -17.95 3.27 8.38
CA PHE A 225 -18.00 1.82 8.60
C PHE A 225 -16.63 1.14 8.39
N GLY A 226 -15.58 1.78 8.90
CA GLY A 226 -14.21 1.26 8.95
C GLY A 226 -13.37 1.52 7.72
N SER A 227 -13.90 1.27 6.50
CA SER A 227 -13.10 1.28 5.27
C SER A 227 -13.78 1.89 4.03
N VAL A 228 -15.05 2.26 4.12
CA VAL A 228 -15.75 2.92 3.01
C VAL A 228 -15.45 4.42 3.08
N GLY A 229 -14.99 5.03 1.98
CA GLY A 229 -14.64 6.46 2.00
C GLY A 229 -15.82 7.32 2.47
N GLU A 230 -15.61 8.21 3.44
CA GLU A 230 -16.62 9.22 3.82
C GLU A 230 -16.82 10.18 2.67
N VAL A 231 -18.09 10.42 2.33
CA VAL A 231 -18.40 11.53 1.45
C VAL A 231 -19.69 12.21 1.84
N PHE A 232 -19.54 13.49 2.14
CA PHE A 232 -20.61 14.42 2.47
C PHE A 232 -20.46 15.66 1.59
N ASP A 233 -20.31 15.45 0.27
CA ASP A 233 -19.92 16.52 -0.64
C ASP A 233 -20.86 16.64 -1.85
N SER A 234 -21.77 17.60 -1.76
CA SER A 234 -22.65 18.04 -2.86
C SER A 234 -21.86 18.51 -4.08
N TYR A 235 -20.65 19.04 -3.89
CA TYR A 235 -19.78 19.44 -5.00
C TYR A 235 -19.35 18.25 -5.85
N TRP A 236 -18.98 17.13 -5.19
CA TRP A 236 -18.67 15.91 -5.93
C TRP A 236 -19.91 15.42 -6.68
N LEU A 237 -21.09 15.43 -6.04
CA LEU A 237 -22.31 14.96 -6.68
C LEU A 237 -22.63 15.76 -7.95
N ASP A 238 -22.58 17.10 -7.89
CA ASP A 238 -22.72 17.95 -9.08
C ASP A 238 -21.67 17.61 -10.16
N SER A 239 -20.40 17.43 -9.76
CA SER A 239 -19.34 17.02 -10.68
C SER A 239 -19.65 15.67 -11.34
N PHE A 240 -20.11 14.70 -10.56
CA PHE A 240 -20.50 13.37 -11.04
C PHE A 240 -21.65 13.48 -12.04
N LEU A 241 -22.73 14.18 -11.69
CA LEU A 241 -23.92 14.31 -12.52
C LEU A 241 -23.61 14.96 -13.88
N ARG A 242 -22.73 15.96 -13.91
CA ARG A 242 -22.33 16.59 -15.18
C ARG A 242 -21.42 15.69 -16.03
N ARG A 243 -20.56 14.91 -15.39
CA ARG A 243 -19.49 14.16 -16.07
C ARG A 243 -19.90 12.76 -16.48
N TYR A 244 -20.69 12.07 -15.66
CA TYR A 244 -20.83 10.62 -15.72
C TYR A 244 -22.26 10.14 -15.89
N LYS A 245 -23.25 10.82 -15.29
CA LYS A 245 -24.65 10.35 -15.30
C LYS A 245 -25.16 10.02 -16.71
N GLY A 246 -25.77 8.84 -16.83
CA GLY A 246 -26.52 8.40 -18.00
C GLY A 246 -27.36 7.16 -17.66
N ASP A 247 -27.57 6.27 -18.63
CA ASP A 247 -28.56 5.19 -18.52
C ASP A 247 -27.95 3.77 -18.56
N HIS A 248 -26.64 3.65 -18.79
CA HIS A 248 -25.95 2.35 -18.95
C HIS A 248 -25.23 1.96 -17.67
N THR A 249 -25.27 0.69 -17.31
CA THR A 249 -24.68 0.18 -16.07
C THR A 249 -23.47 -0.70 -16.33
N ILE A 250 -22.56 -0.77 -15.36
CA ILE A 250 -21.52 -1.79 -15.31
C ILE A 250 -21.87 -2.77 -14.20
N ARG A 251 -22.00 -4.04 -14.55
CA ARG A 251 -22.23 -5.14 -13.61
C ARG A 251 -21.01 -6.03 -13.55
N GLY A 252 -20.79 -6.67 -12.41
CA GLY A 252 -19.71 -7.65 -12.32
C GLY A 252 -19.47 -8.13 -10.92
N ARG A 253 -18.33 -8.80 -10.76
CA ARG A 253 -17.91 -9.39 -9.49
C ARG A 253 -16.48 -8.99 -9.16
N VAL A 254 -16.22 -8.83 -7.87
CA VAL A 254 -14.88 -8.74 -7.30
C VAL A 254 -14.61 -10.01 -6.53
N THR A 255 -13.54 -10.72 -6.89
CA THR A 255 -13.21 -12.01 -6.28
C THR A 255 -11.73 -12.15 -5.96
N ALA A 256 -11.41 -12.92 -4.92
CA ALA A 256 -10.05 -13.36 -4.61
C ALA A 256 -10.02 -14.88 -4.58
N ASN A 257 -9.19 -15.50 -5.43
CA ASN A 257 -9.13 -16.97 -5.59
C ASN A 257 -10.53 -17.59 -5.82
N GLY A 258 -11.37 -16.90 -6.60
CA GLY A 258 -12.76 -17.31 -6.88
C GLY A 258 -13.76 -17.09 -5.73
N LYS A 259 -13.31 -16.66 -4.54
CA LYS A 259 -14.20 -16.30 -3.42
C LYS A 259 -14.66 -14.86 -3.54
N PRO A 260 -15.89 -14.52 -3.12
CA PRO A 260 -16.39 -13.16 -3.15
C PRO A 260 -15.57 -12.23 -2.26
N LEU A 261 -15.30 -11.02 -2.75
CA LEU A 261 -14.74 -9.94 -1.94
C LEU A 261 -15.84 -8.90 -1.69
N PRO A 262 -16.44 -8.87 -0.48
CA PRO A 262 -17.46 -7.89 -0.12
C PRO A 262 -16.84 -6.52 0.19
N TYR A 263 -17.67 -5.48 0.14
CA TYR A 263 -17.30 -4.09 0.49
C TYR A 263 -16.21 -3.45 -0.37
N ALA A 264 -15.75 -4.11 -1.44
CA ALA A 264 -14.89 -3.50 -2.45
C ALA A 264 -15.64 -2.33 -3.12
N GLN A 265 -14.95 -1.20 -3.26
CA GLN A 265 -15.45 0.05 -3.80
C GLN A 265 -15.15 0.14 -5.29
N ILE A 266 -16.15 0.42 -6.12
CA ILE A 266 -15.95 0.58 -7.58
C ILE A 266 -15.88 2.05 -7.90
N TYR A 267 -14.87 2.45 -8.66
CA TYR A 267 -14.65 3.84 -9.06
C TYR A 267 -14.70 3.99 -10.58
N ILE A 268 -15.05 5.18 -11.04
CA ILE A 268 -15.02 5.50 -12.47
C ILE A 268 -14.40 6.87 -12.72
N HIS A 269 -13.56 6.94 -13.74
CA HIS A 269 -12.95 8.17 -14.20
C HIS A 269 -13.10 8.30 -15.70
N SER A 270 -13.34 9.53 -16.17
CA SER A 270 -13.10 9.84 -17.57
C SER A 270 -11.61 9.69 -17.85
N LYS A 271 -11.24 9.10 -19.00
CA LYS A 271 -9.84 8.93 -19.43
C LYS A 271 -8.98 10.14 -19.06
N SER A 272 -8.01 9.96 -18.17
CA SER A 272 -7.13 11.04 -17.75
C SER A 272 -6.20 11.41 -18.90
N GLN A 273 -6.17 12.68 -19.31
CA GLN A 273 -5.14 13.15 -20.25
C GLN A 273 -3.77 13.31 -19.57
N TYR A 274 -3.71 13.28 -18.23
CA TYR A 274 -2.53 13.69 -17.45
C TYR A 274 -1.87 12.57 -16.65
N GLY A 275 -2.41 11.35 -16.67
CA GLY A 275 -1.78 10.17 -16.05
C GLY A 275 -1.53 10.26 -14.55
N SER A 276 -2.02 11.30 -13.86
CA SER A 276 -1.86 11.49 -12.42
C SER A 276 -3.17 11.19 -11.70
N TYR A 277 -3.09 10.27 -10.74
CA TYR A 277 -4.17 9.89 -9.85
C TYR A 277 -4.05 10.64 -8.52
N SER A 278 -5.18 11.17 -8.03
CA SER A 278 -5.33 11.62 -6.65
C SER A 278 -6.49 10.86 -6.05
N SER A 279 -6.20 10.05 -5.02
CA SER A 279 -7.21 9.34 -4.23
C SER A 279 -8.10 10.26 -3.40
N ARG A 280 -7.77 11.55 -3.31
CA ARG A 280 -8.54 12.51 -2.51
C ARG A 280 -9.75 13.02 -3.30
N GLY A 281 -10.95 12.75 -2.77
CA GLY A 281 -12.20 13.37 -3.21
C GLY A 281 -13.02 12.55 -4.21
N GLU A 282 -12.62 11.33 -4.55
CA GLU A 282 -13.37 10.45 -5.46
C GLU A 282 -14.27 9.49 -4.67
N ILE A 283 -15.57 9.45 -5.02
CA ILE A 283 -16.57 8.55 -4.44
C ILE A 283 -16.69 7.30 -5.30
N TYR A 284 -16.96 6.19 -4.63
CA TYR A 284 -17.38 4.97 -5.29
C TYR A 284 -18.73 5.16 -5.99
N VAL A 285 -18.89 4.52 -7.14
CA VAL A 285 -20.16 4.47 -7.90
C VAL A 285 -20.91 3.16 -7.70
N ALA A 286 -20.26 2.20 -7.02
CA ALA A 286 -20.87 0.98 -6.51
C ALA A 286 -20.06 0.40 -5.34
N LEU A 287 -20.70 -0.44 -4.55
CA LEU A 287 -20.07 -1.34 -3.58
C LEU A 287 -20.40 -2.78 -3.97
N THR A 288 -19.50 -3.70 -3.65
CA THR A 288 -19.80 -5.13 -3.74
C THR A 288 -20.60 -5.61 -2.55
N ASP A 289 -21.61 -6.43 -2.84
CA ASP A 289 -22.42 -7.12 -1.84
C ASP A 289 -21.67 -8.30 -1.18
N PHE A 290 -22.37 -9.09 -0.36
CA PHE A 290 -21.76 -10.27 0.29
C PHE A 290 -21.35 -11.40 -0.68
N ASN A 291 -21.90 -11.41 -1.89
CA ASN A 291 -21.55 -12.35 -2.96
C ASN A 291 -20.46 -11.77 -3.88
N GLY A 292 -19.89 -10.61 -3.53
CA GLY A 292 -18.87 -9.90 -4.28
C GLY A 292 -19.42 -9.25 -5.55
N GLU A 293 -20.74 -9.14 -5.70
CA GLU A 293 -21.39 -8.60 -6.89
C GLU A 293 -21.60 -7.09 -6.77
N PHE A 294 -21.33 -6.35 -7.84
CA PHE A 294 -21.59 -4.91 -7.92
C PHE A 294 -22.41 -4.56 -9.16
N GLU A 295 -23.09 -3.44 -9.07
CA GLU A 295 -23.77 -2.77 -10.17
C GLU A 295 -23.61 -1.27 -9.95
N THR A 296 -23.10 -0.57 -10.95
CA THR A 296 -22.98 0.89 -10.89
C THR A 296 -24.33 1.53 -11.12
N ILE A 297 -24.49 2.73 -10.59
CA ILE A 297 -25.49 3.68 -11.09
C ILE A 297 -25.31 3.95 -12.60
N GLY A 298 -26.33 4.53 -13.22
CA GLY A 298 -26.35 4.85 -14.65
C GLY A 298 -25.22 5.79 -15.12
N LEU A 299 -24.53 5.37 -16.16
CA LEU A 299 -23.42 6.04 -16.81
C LEU A 299 -23.79 6.37 -18.26
N LYS A 300 -23.35 7.52 -18.75
CA LYS A 300 -23.51 7.88 -20.17
C LYS A 300 -22.51 7.12 -21.04
N GLU A 301 -22.77 7.12 -22.33
CA GLU A 301 -21.85 6.55 -23.31
C GLU A 301 -20.50 7.29 -23.30
N GLY A 302 -19.41 6.52 -23.41
CA GLY A 302 -18.07 7.09 -23.39
C GLY A 302 -16.95 6.10 -23.06
N GLN A 303 -15.77 6.65 -22.90
CA GLN A 303 -14.54 5.93 -22.58
C GLN A 303 -14.09 6.26 -21.16
N TYR A 304 -13.94 5.22 -20.35
CA TYR A 304 -13.69 5.33 -18.91
C TYR A 304 -12.51 4.49 -18.46
N GLU A 305 -11.85 4.94 -17.40
CA GLU A 305 -11.03 4.09 -16.56
C GLU A 305 -11.92 3.61 -15.40
N ILE A 306 -12.10 2.29 -15.30
CA ILE A 306 -12.76 1.67 -14.15
C ILE A 306 -11.69 1.27 -13.13
N GLY A 307 -12.00 1.45 -11.85
CA GLY A 307 -11.12 1.07 -10.76
C GLY A 307 -11.84 0.35 -9.64
N VAL A 308 -11.05 -0.29 -8.78
CA VAL A 308 -11.52 -0.98 -7.58
C VAL A 308 -10.65 -0.60 -6.38
N GLY A 309 -11.29 -0.21 -5.28
CA GLY A 309 -10.70 -0.03 -3.97
C GLY A 309 -10.97 -1.27 -3.11
N VAL A 310 -9.90 -1.94 -2.70
CA VAL A 310 -9.96 -3.04 -1.74
C VAL A 310 -9.44 -2.56 -0.39
N SER A 311 -9.96 -3.11 0.70
CA SER A 311 -9.46 -2.75 2.03
C SER A 311 -7.97 -3.10 2.18
N GLN A 312 -7.16 -2.22 2.75
CA GLN A 312 -5.72 -2.44 2.92
C GLN A 312 -5.34 -3.77 3.59
N PRO A 313 -6.03 -4.25 4.64
CA PRO A 313 -5.73 -5.54 5.26
C PRO A 313 -5.84 -6.70 4.28
N LEU A 314 -6.75 -6.62 3.31
CA LEU A 314 -6.88 -7.64 2.27
C LEU A 314 -5.75 -7.52 1.24
N ALA A 315 -5.34 -6.29 0.89
CA ALA A 315 -4.36 -6.03 -0.17
C ALA A 315 -2.95 -6.60 0.09
N TYR A 316 -2.58 -6.87 1.35
CA TYR A 316 -1.28 -7.49 1.69
C TYR A 316 -1.08 -8.88 1.08
N ASN A 317 -2.17 -9.61 0.81
CA ASN A 317 -2.11 -10.98 0.30
C ASN A 317 -2.80 -11.13 -1.06
N LEU A 318 -2.96 -10.03 -1.81
CA LEU A 318 -3.62 -10.05 -3.10
C LEU A 318 -2.70 -9.60 -4.21
N VAL A 319 -2.87 -10.21 -5.37
CA VAL A 319 -2.36 -9.77 -6.67
C VAL A 319 -3.57 -9.54 -7.57
N PHE A 320 -3.64 -8.37 -8.20
CA PHE A 320 -4.67 -8.08 -9.17
C PHE A 320 -4.35 -8.75 -10.52
N LYS A 321 -5.29 -9.52 -11.06
CA LYS A 321 -5.21 -10.09 -12.41
C LYS A 321 -5.52 -8.99 -13.43
N GLU A 322 -4.48 -8.22 -13.74
CA GLU A 322 -4.57 -7.06 -14.61
C GLU A 322 -4.73 -7.45 -16.08
N ARG A 323 -5.78 -6.93 -16.70
CA ARG A 323 -5.99 -7.05 -18.14
C ARG A 323 -5.11 -6.05 -18.86
N ASN A 324 -4.64 -6.40 -20.06
CA ASN A 324 -3.93 -5.49 -20.94
C ASN A 324 -4.90 -4.52 -21.66
N GLU A 325 -5.71 -3.84 -20.85
CA GLU A 325 -6.74 -2.88 -21.25
C GLU A 325 -6.51 -1.57 -20.50
N LYS A 326 -6.56 -0.45 -21.21
CA LYS A 326 -6.29 0.88 -20.62
C LYS A 326 -7.55 1.73 -20.46
N VAL A 327 -8.64 1.35 -21.11
CA VAL A 327 -9.90 2.08 -21.18
C VAL A 327 -11.02 1.08 -21.43
N LEU A 328 -12.12 1.23 -20.69
CA LEU A 328 -13.39 0.56 -20.92
C LEU A 328 -14.32 1.45 -21.77
N GLU A 329 -14.89 0.89 -22.84
CA GLU A 329 -15.87 1.58 -23.68
C GLU A 329 -17.29 1.21 -23.27
N ILE A 330 -18.12 2.22 -22.99
CA ILE A 330 -19.54 2.08 -22.61
C ILE A 330 -20.39 2.60 -23.76
N ASN A 331 -21.09 1.68 -24.44
CA ASN A 331 -22.08 1.94 -25.50
C ASN A 331 -23.43 1.26 -25.20
N GLY A 332 -23.62 0.81 -23.96
CA GLY A 332 -24.64 -0.12 -23.50
C GLY A 332 -24.27 -0.66 -22.12
N ASP A 333 -25.10 -1.52 -21.53
CA ASP A 333 -24.75 -2.24 -20.31
C ASP A 333 -23.52 -3.13 -20.53
N VAL A 334 -22.57 -3.10 -19.59
CA VAL A 334 -21.29 -3.82 -19.68
C VAL A 334 -21.11 -4.76 -18.49
N THR A 335 -20.49 -5.92 -18.73
CA THR A 335 -20.01 -6.80 -17.66
C THR A 335 -18.50 -6.66 -17.50
N TYR A 336 -18.04 -6.33 -16.29
CA TYR A 336 -16.61 -6.20 -15.98
C TYR A 336 -16.29 -6.81 -14.61
N ASN A 337 -15.40 -7.80 -14.57
CA ASN A 337 -15.02 -8.48 -13.34
C ASN A 337 -13.62 -8.06 -12.90
N PHE A 338 -13.44 -7.90 -11.60
CA PHE A 338 -12.15 -7.75 -10.96
C PHE A 338 -11.76 -9.07 -10.30
N GLU A 339 -10.61 -9.61 -10.68
CA GLU A 339 -10.13 -10.87 -10.15
C GLU A 339 -8.79 -10.65 -9.46
N PHE A 340 -8.70 -11.18 -8.25
CA PHE A 340 -7.49 -11.22 -7.45
C PHE A 340 -7.10 -12.65 -7.18
N THR A 341 -5.82 -12.87 -6.95
CA THR A 341 -5.25 -14.15 -6.53
C THR A 341 -4.31 -13.93 -5.36
N GLU A 342 -4.03 -15.00 -4.62
CA GLU A 342 -2.87 -15.01 -3.72
C GLU A 342 -1.58 -14.94 -4.55
N PRO A 343 -0.53 -14.25 -4.04
CA PRO A 343 0.75 -14.15 -4.72
C PRO A 343 1.39 -15.53 -4.84
N MET A 344 1.94 -15.83 -6.02
CA MET A 344 2.71 -17.06 -6.23
C MET A 344 4.02 -17.04 -5.43
N GLU A 345 4.49 -18.21 -5.00
CA GLU A 345 5.74 -18.29 -4.25
C GLU A 345 6.99 -18.28 -5.14
N LEU A 346 8.00 -17.49 -4.76
CA LEU A 346 9.37 -17.69 -5.25
C LEU A 346 10.05 -18.79 -4.41
N ILE A 347 10.23 -19.96 -5.01
CA ILE A 347 10.76 -21.17 -4.36
C ILE A 347 12.26 -21.01 -4.07
N SER A 348 13.01 -20.41 -4.99
CA SER A 348 14.45 -20.15 -4.84
C SER A 348 14.88 -18.95 -5.68
N PRO A 349 15.74 -18.06 -5.15
CA PRO A 349 16.12 -17.94 -3.75
C PRO A 349 14.96 -17.42 -2.89
N ARG A 350 15.00 -17.69 -1.58
CA ARG A 350 14.01 -17.20 -0.62
C ARG A 350 14.68 -16.28 0.40
N GLY A 351 14.04 -15.14 0.70
CA GLY A 351 14.59 -14.14 1.62
C GLY A 351 15.88 -13.51 1.12
N ASP A 352 16.79 -13.13 2.03
CA ASP A 352 18.10 -12.58 1.69
C ASP A 352 19.08 -13.67 1.21
N PHE A 353 19.31 -13.72 -0.10
CA PHE A 353 20.24 -14.65 -0.74
C PHE A 353 21.58 -13.97 -1.06
N VAL A 354 22.66 -14.59 -0.61
CA VAL A 354 24.03 -14.11 -0.86
C VAL A 354 24.56 -14.67 -2.17
N LEU A 355 24.76 -13.79 -3.14
CA LEU A 355 25.33 -14.12 -4.44
C LEU A 355 26.86 -13.97 -4.41
N LYS A 356 27.58 -15.10 -4.48
CA LYS A 356 29.05 -15.15 -4.47
C LYS A 356 29.68 -15.28 -5.86
N GLU A 357 28.88 -15.50 -6.88
CA GLU A 357 29.29 -15.63 -8.28
C GLU A 357 28.54 -14.59 -9.12
N SER A 358 28.68 -14.58 -10.45
CA SER A 358 27.88 -13.71 -11.32
C SER A 358 26.52 -14.29 -11.69
N LYS A 359 26.24 -15.55 -11.34
CA LYS A 359 25.02 -16.25 -11.75
C LYS A 359 24.24 -16.82 -10.58
N PHE A 360 22.90 -16.80 -10.67
CA PHE A 360 22.03 -17.47 -9.71
C PHE A 360 20.81 -18.09 -10.39
N ASN A 361 20.28 -19.15 -9.76
CA ASN A 361 19.10 -19.85 -10.24
C ASN A 361 17.84 -19.31 -9.57
N LEU A 362 16.84 -19.02 -10.38
CA LEU A 362 15.49 -18.67 -9.96
C LEU A 362 14.54 -19.84 -10.21
N LYS A 363 13.64 -20.07 -9.26
CA LYS A 363 12.55 -21.05 -9.38
C LYS A 363 11.32 -20.53 -8.66
N TRP A 364 10.16 -20.65 -9.28
CA TRP A 364 8.87 -20.21 -8.73
C TRP A 364 7.79 -21.27 -8.91
N GLU A 365 6.68 -21.07 -8.21
CA GLU A 365 5.47 -21.85 -8.39
C GLU A 365 4.90 -21.69 -9.81
N LYS A 366 4.50 -22.81 -10.42
CA LYS A 366 3.88 -22.78 -11.74
C LYS A 366 2.45 -22.27 -11.63
N VAL A 367 2.17 -21.20 -12.36
CA VAL A 367 0.83 -20.58 -12.47
C VAL A 367 0.04 -21.23 -13.61
N GLU A 368 -1.18 -21.69 -13.32
CA GLU A 368 -2.08 -22.25 -14.34
C GLU A 368 -2.46 -21.18 -15.38
N GLY A 369 -2.44 -21.56 -16.66
CA GLY A 369 -2.76 -20.67 -17.78
C GLY A 369 -1.64 -19.72 -18.22
N ALA A 370 -0.51 -19.65 -17.50
CA ALA A 370 0.62 -18.83 -17.89
C ALA A 370 1.29 -19.35 -19.18
N ASP A 371 1.50 -18.45 -20.14
CA ASP A 371 2.28 -18.73 -21.37
C ASP A 371 3.76 -18.40 -21.17
N TYR A 372 4.04 -17.36 -20.40
CA TYR A 372 5.40 -16.93 -20.05
C TYR A 372 5.44 -16.19 -18.71
N TYR A 373 6.66 -16.05 -18.20
CA TYR A 373 7.00 -15.28 -17.01
C TYR A 373 8.00 -14.18 -17.36
N LYS A 374 7.93 -13.08 -16.62
CA LYS A 374 8.93 -11.99 -16.64
C LYS A 374 9.53 -11.84 -15.26
N VAL A 375 10.86 -11.76 -15.20
CA VAL A 375 11.61 -11.47 -13.97
C VAL A 375 11.88 -9.98 -13.91
N PHE A 376 11.65 -9.37 -12.76
CA PHE A 376 11.88 -7.97 -12.51
C PHE A 376 12.92 -7.80 -11.41
N ALA A 377 13.84 -6.86 -11.62
CA ALA A 377 14.69 -6.31 -10.57
C ALA A 377 14.09 -4.99 -10.08
N VAL A 378 14.26 -4.71 -8.79
CA VAL A 378 13.90 -3.42 -8.20
C VAL A 378 15.18 -2.65 -7.86
N ALA A 379 15.38 -1.52 -8.53
CA ALA A 379 16.44 -0.59 -8.20
C ALA A 379 15.90 0.52 -7.29
N PHE A 380 16.73 0.95 -6.34
CA PHE A 380 16.45 2.06 -5.45
C PHE A 380 17.44 3.18 -5.69
N GLU A 381 17.03 4.40 -5.40
CA GLU A 381 17.94 5.54 -5.37
C GLU A 381 18.99 5.38 -4.26
N GLU A 382 18.60 4.79 -3.12
CA GLU A 382 19.48 4.43 -2.00
C GLU A 382 19.44 2.91 -1.75
N PRO A 383 20.22 2.11 -2.52
CA PRO A 383 20.10 0.64 -2.56
C PRO A 383 20.48 -0.09 -1.27
N LEU A 384 21.44 0.43 -0.50
CA LEU A 384 21.92 -0.24 0.72
C LEU A 384 20.83 -0.33 1.79
N ASN A 385 19.94 0.65 1.83
CA ASN A 385 18.84 0.75 2.79
C ASN A 385 17.47 0.43 2.17
N ILE A 386 17.43 0.06 0.88
CA ILE A 386 16.18 -0.23 0.14
C ILE A 386 15.15 0.91 0.35
N SER A 387 15.59 2.16 0.17
CA SER A 387 14.80 3.33 0.55
C SER A 387 14.80 4.43 -0.53
N SER A 388 14.04 5.49 -0.26
CA SER A 388 13.73 6.57 -1.22
C SER A 388 12.94 6.05 -2.43
N SER A 389 13.16 6.65 -3.61
CA SER A 389 12.51 6.28 -4.86
C SER A 389 12.97 4.91 -5.32
N SER A 390 12.05 4.13 -5.90
CA SER A 390 12.35 2.85 -6.52
C SER A 390 11.74 2.74 -7.91
N ILE A 391 12.32 1.87 -8.73
CA ILE A 391 11.80 1.50 -10.04
C ILE A 391 11.97 0.01 -10.24
N SER A 392 10.91 -0.64 -10.70
CA SER A 392 10.92 -2.05 -11.10
C SER A 392 11.02 -2.15 -12.61
N TYR A 393 11.88 -3.02 -13.11
CA TYR A 393 12.06 -3.22 -14.55
C TYR A 393 12.41 -4.67 -14.86
N THR A 394 12.07 -5.14 -16.06
CA THR A 394 12.29 -6.52 -16.47
C THR A 394 13.77 -6.78 -16.73
N ILE A 395 14.27 -7.94 -16.29
CA ILE A 395 15.63 -8.44 -16.55
C ILE A 395 15.59 -9.72 -17.38
N PRO A 396 16.56 -9.92 -18.29
CA PRO A 396 16.65 -11.14 -19.09
C PRO A 396 17.26 -12.31 -18.29
N ASN A 397 17.06 -13.54 -18.79
CA ASN A 397 17.83 -14.71 -18.37
C ASN A 397 19.26 -14.70 -18.92
N GLU A 398 20.06 -15.73 -18.61
CA GLU A 398 21.45 -15.84 -19.07
C GLU A 398 21.59 -15.94 -20.60
N GLU A 399 20.56 -16.38 -21.31
CA GLU A 399 20.48 -16.41 -22.77
C GLU A 399 20.08 -15.05 -23.40
N GLY A 400 19.58 -14.10 -22.61
CA GLY A 400 19.10 -12.80 -23.09
C GLY A 400 17.58 -12.71 -23.33
N ASP A 401 16.82 -13.75 -22.99
CA ASP A 401 15.37 -13.81 -23.13
C ASP A 401 14.67 -13.10 -21.96
N TYR A 402 13.67 -12.28 -22.28
CA TYR A 402 12.81 -11.61 -21.29
C TYR A 402 11.52 -12.37 -20.98
N GLU A 403 11.12 -13.29 -21.86
CA GLU A 403 9.89 -14.09 -21.74
C GLU A 403 10.24 -15.55 -21.52
N ILE A 404 10.19 -15.97 -20.26
CA ILE A 404 10.61 -17.29 -19.83
C ILE A 404 9.39 -18.21 -19.83
N ARG A 405 9.42 -19.30 -20.62
CA ARG A 405 8.29 -20.24 -20.73
C ARG A 405 8.25 -21.32 -19.65
N ASP A 406 9.39 -21.56 -19.01
CA ASP A 406 9.49 -22.50 -17.89
C ASP A 406 9.28 -21.79 -16.55
N ASN A 407 9.12 -22.54 -15.45
CA ASN A 407 8.97 -21.97 -14.11
C ASN A 407 10.30 -21.89 -13.32
N GLU A 408 11.41 -21.96 -14.04
CA GLU A 408 12.75 -21.74 -13.53
C GLU A 408 13.63 -21.10 -14.61
N THR A 409 14.65 -20.37 -14.18
CA THR A 409 15.63 -19.75 -15.08
C THR A 409 16.93 -19.49 -14.36
N ARG A 410 17.98 -19.15 -15.10
CA ARG A 410 19.24 -18.66 -14.55
C ARG A 410 19.45 -17.21 -14.96
N ILE A 411 19.84 -16.38 -14.01
CA ILE A 411 20.16 -14.97 -14.24
C ILE A 411 21.68 -14.82 -14.20
N ASP A 412 22.22 -14.08 -15.18
CA ASP A 412 23.60 -13.60 -15.21
C ASP A 412 23.63 -12.09 -14.94
N ILE A 413 24.15 -11.69 -13.78
CA ILE A 413 24.15 -10.28 -13.38
C ILE A 413 25.05 -9.41 -14.26
N ASP A 414 26.09 -10.00 -14.86
CA ASP A 414 27.00 -9.25 -15.73
C ASP A 414 26.26 -8.84 -17.00
N LEU A 415 25.43 -9.75 -17.55
CA LEU A 415 24.53 -9.46 -18.65
C LEU A 415 23.53 -8.34 -18.29
N VAL A 416 22.88 -8.44 -17.13
CA VAL A 416 21.90 -7.42 -16.71
C VAL A 416 22.55 -6.05 -16.56
N ASN A 417 23.76 -5.98 -16.00
CA ASN A 417 24.49 -4.74 -15.77
C ASN A 417 24.93 -4.01 -17.05
N PHE A 418 24.82 -4.62 -18.24
CA PHE A 418 25.03 -3.91 -19.51
C PHE A 418 23.86 -3.00 -19.90
N TYR A 419 22.64 -3.32 -19.47
CA TYR A 419 21.46 -2.56 -19.86
C TYR A 419 21.27 -1.31 -18.99
N PRO A 420 20.97 -0.14 -19.58
CA PRO A 420 20.68 1.08 -18.83
C PRO A 420 19.29 1.00 -18.22
N ALA A 421 19.18 0.40 -17.03
CA ALA A 421 17.94 0.31 -16.28
C ALA A 421 18.14 0.76 -14.83
N GLY A 422 17.05 1.20 -14.21
CA GLY A 422 17.09 1.63 -12.81
C GLY A 422 17.68 3.01 -12.55
N VAL A 423 17.90 3.85 -13.57
CA VAL A 423 18.64 5.11 -13.42
C VAL A 423 17.83 6.19 -12.69
N PHE A 424 18.42 6.79 -11.65
CA PHE A 424 17.86 7.95 -10.96
C PHE A 424 18.77 9.18 -11.13
N PHE A 425 18.18 10.37 -11.07
CA PHE A 425 18.91 11.63 -10.97
C PHE A 425 18.45 12.38 -9.72
N SER A 426 19.40 12.76 -8.86
CA SER A 426 19.09 13.38 -7.57
C SER A 426 20.01 14.54 -7.22
N GLY A 427 19.41 15.59 -6.65
CA GLY A 427 20.09 16.81 -6.23
C GLY A 427 19.11 17.95 -6.00
N ASP A 428 19.50 18.94 -5.19
CA ASP A 428 18.64 20.07 -4.77
C ASP A 428 18.05 20.90 -5.93
N ARG A 429 18.68 20.83 -7.11
CA ARG A 429 18.21 21.46 -8.35
C ARG A 429 18.41 20.51 -9.51
N ARG A 430 17.46 20.49 -10.45
CA ARG A 430 17.48 19.62 -11.64
C ARG A 430 18.78 19.75 -12.46
N GLU A 431 19.32 20.95 -12.58
CA GLU A 431 20.58 21.26 -13.30
C GLU A 431 21.86 20.81 -12.57
N LYS A 432 21.73 20.34 -11.33
CA LYS A 432 22.82 19.78 -10.51
C LYS A 432 22.49 18.37 -10.01
N ALA A 433 21.51 17.72 -10.63
CA ALA A 433 21.13 16.38 -10.25
C ALA A 433 22.21 15.41 -10.75
N TYR A 434 22.80 14.69 -9.82
CA TYR A 434 23.77 13.65 -10.11
C TYR A 434 23.04 12.38 -10.51
N ILE A 435 23.62 11.62 -11.44
CA ILE A 435 23.16 10.26 -11.69
C ILE A 435 23.39 9.41 -10.44
N SER A 436 22.53 8.44 -10.18
CA SER A 436 22.73 7.47 -9.11
C SER A 436 23.83 6.47 -9.47
N PRO A 437 24.58 5.93 -8.48
CA PRO A 437 25.68 5.00 -8.74
C PRO A 437 25.27 3.76 -9.55
N ASN A 438 24.08 3.21 -9.33
CA ASN A 438 23.56 2.08 -10.10
C ASN A 438 23.32 2.42 -11.57
N GLY A 439 23.15 3.71 -11.88
CA GLY A 439 23.19 4.22 -13.24
C GLY A 439 24.57 4.01 -13.89
N ILE A 440 25.68 3.98 -13.18
CA ILE A 440 27.00 3.75 -13.79
C ILE A 440 27.47 2.30 -13.59
N LEU A 441 27.37 1.80 -12.36
CA LEU A 441 27.86 0.47 -11.97
C LEU A 441 26.98 -0.66 -12.53
N GLY A 442 25.72 -0.38 -12.85
CA GLY A 442 24.68 -1.39 -13.08
C GLY A 442 23.86 -1.63 -11.82
N THR A 443 22.79 -2.43 -11.91
CA THR A 443 21.91 -2.68 -10.75
C THR A 443 22.49 -3.69 -9.76
N PHE A 444 23.32 -4.62 -10.21
CA PHE A 444 23.93 -5.67 -9.41
C PHE A 444 25.43 -5.40 -9.22
N TYR A 445 25.78 -4.37 -8.44
CA TYR A 445 27.17 -4.08 -8.05
C TYR A 445 27.50 -4.65 -6.65
N PRO A 446 28.77 -4.90 -6.31
CA PRO A 446 29.11 -5.47 -5.00
C PRO A 446 28.56 -4.67 -3.80
N GLY A 447 27.99 -5.39 -2.83
CA GLY A 447 27.37 -4.85 -1.62
C GLY A 447 25.90 -4.46 -1.76
N VAL A 448 25.35 -4.41 -2.98
CA VAL A 448 23.97 -4.00 -3.22
C VAL A 448 22.95 -5.07 -2.81
N ARG A 449 21.75 -4.64 -2.39
CA ARG A 449 20.57 -5.49 -2.18
C ARG A 449 19.57 -5.22 -3.30
N VAL A 450 19.18 -6.26 -4.05
CA VAL A 450 18.23 -6.17 -5.18
C VAL A 450 17.04 -7.08 -4.94
N PRO A 451 15.85 -6.53 -4.65
CA PRO A 451 14.63 -7.32 -4.62
C PRO A 451 14.27 -7.87 -6.01
N ILE A 452 13.84 -9.13 -6.05
CA ILE A 452 13.46 -9.85 -7.27
C ILE A 452 11.98 -10.20 -7.24
N ILE A 453 11.30 -9.90 -8.34
CA ILE A 453 9.87 -10.18 -8.51
C ILE A 453 9.69 -11.00 -9.78
N VAL A 454 8.83 -12.02 -9.73
CA VAL A 454 8.41 -12.76 -10.92
C VAL A 454 6.94 -12.45 -11.18
N LYS A 455 6.57 -12.27 -12.45
CA LYS A 455 5.19 -12.06 -12.88
C LYS A 455 4.83 -13.06 -13.97
N ALA A 456 3.64 -13.64 -13.88
CA ALA A 456 3.11 -14.63 -14.80
C ALA A 456 2.09 -13.99 -15.74
N PHE A 457 2.19 -14.27 -17.04
CA PHE A 457 1.33 -13.68 -18.06
C PHE A 457 0.70 -14.75 -18.95
N ASP A 458 -0.51 -14.47 -19.45
CA ASP A 458 -1.12 -15.26 -20.52
C ASP A 458 -0.60 -14.84 -21.91
N LYS A 459 -1.16 -15.45 -22.96
CA LYS A 459 -0.76 -15.24 -24.37
C LYS A 459 -1.11 -13.83 -24.87
N GLU A 460 -2.14 -13.24 -24.29
CA GLU A 460 -2.65 -11.91 -24.59
C GLU A 460 -1.90 -10.81 -23.82
N GLY A 461 -1.00 -11.20 -22.89
CA GLY A 461 -0.19 -10.30 -22.07
C GLY A 461 -0.92 -9.78 -20.83
N ASN A 462 -2.02 -10.40 -20.42
CA ASN A 462 -2.67 -10.11 -19.14
C ASN A 462 -1.84 -10.71 -18.00
N LEU A 463 -1.77 -10.00 -16.88
CA LEU A 463 -1.14 -10.48 -15.66
C LEU A 463 -2.05 -11.52 -14.99
N LEU A 464 -1.53 -12.74 -14.79
CA LEU A 464 -2.25 -13.81 -14.09
C LEU A 464 -1.86 -13.90 -12.62
N ASN A 465 -0.58 -13.65 -12.29
CA ASN A 465 -0.07 -13.67 -10.92
C ASN A 465 1.27 -12.93 -10.82
N SER A 466 1.72 -12.64 -9.59
CA SER A 466 2.94 -11.93 -9.24
C SER A 466 3.46 -12.50 -7.92
N SER A 467 4.78 -12.59 -7.76
CA SER A 467 5.37 -12.90 -6.45
C SER A 467 5.35 -11.71 -5.49
N LEU A 468 5.03 -10.52 -5.98
CA LEU A 468 4.82 -9.31 -5.18
C LEU A 468 3.30 -9.01 -5.08
N PRO A 469 2.72 -8.98 -3.86
CA PRO A 469 1.34 -8.55 -3.65
C PRO A 469 1.19 -7.03 -3.79
N LEU A 470 -0.06 -6.53 -3.76
CA LEU A 470 -0.37 -5.10 -3.93
C LEU A 470 0.29 -4.21 -2.88
N ILE A 471 0.33 -4.68 -1.63
CA ILE A 471 1.04 -4.03 -0.54
C ILE A 471 2.07 -5.04 0.00
N SER A 472 3.34 -4.67 -0.06
CA SER A 472 4.45 -5.44 0.52
C SER A 472 5.55 -4.49 0.93
N ASN A 473 6.34 -4.86 1.93
CA ASN A 473 7.69 -4.31 2.03
C ASN A 473 8.61 -5.12 1.13
N TYR A 474 9.60 -4.47 0.54
CA TYR A 474 10.59 -5.16 -0.29
C TYR A 474 11.52 -6.07 0.52
N GLU A 475 11.57 -5.90 1.84
CA GLU A 475 12.30 -6.80 2.74
C GLU A 475 11.56 -8.13 2.96
N ASP A 476 10.25 -8.18 2.68
CA ASP A 476 9.43 -9.39 2.83
C ASP A 476 9.52 -10.31 1.59
N ILE A 477 10.14 -9.84 0.50
CA ILE A 477 10.33 -10.62 -0.73
C ILE A 477 11.77 -11.14 -0.88
N SER A 478 12.03 -11.95 -1.90
CA SER A 478 13.37 -12.44 -2.15
C SER A 478 14.31 -11.32 -2.60
N VAL A 479 15.43 -11.19 -1.89
CA VAL A 479 16.45 -10.16 -2.10
C VAL A 479 17.77 -10.82 -2.44
N VAL A 480 18.40 -10.39 -3.52
CA VAL A 480 19.75 -10.81 -3.90
C VAL A 480 20.74 -9.79 -3.33
N ARG A 481 21.63 -10.25 -2.45
CA ARG A 481 22.76 -9.48 -1.94
C ARG A 481 24.03 -9.88 -2.67
N VAL A 482 24.62 -8.93 -3.39
CA VAL A 482 25.78 -9.19 -4.25
C VAL A 482 27.07 -9.15 -3.43
N GLU A 483 27.72 -10.30 -3.25
CA GLU A 483 28.99 -10.47 -2.54
C GLU A 483 29.97 -11.30 -3.40
N ASN A 484 29.93 -11.11 -4.72
CA ASN A 484 30.72 -11.89 -5.67
C ASN A 484 32.19 -11.43 -5.75
N ARG A 485 32.48 -10.19 -5.35
CA ARG A 485 33.81 -9.61 -5.25
C ARG A 485 33.81 -8.37 -4.38
N GLU A 486 34.98 -7.80 -4.14
CA GLU A 486 35.14 -6.48 -3.53
C GLU A 486 34.94 -5.36 -4.57
N LEU A 487 34.57 -4.18 -4.11
CA LEU A 487 34.57 -2.96 -4.92
C LEU A 487 36.01 -2.58 -5.31
N THR A 488 36.22 -2.14 -6.55
CA THR A 488 37.47 -1.49 -6.96
C THR A 488 37.53 -0.06 -6.42
N GLU A 489 38.69 0.59 -6.55
CA GLU A 489 38.84 1.97 -6.09
C GLU A 489 37.95 2.92 -6.89
N GLY A 490 37.92 2.78 -8.22
CA GLY A 490 37.07 3.60 -9.07
C GLY A 490 35.57 3.40 -8.80
N GLU A 491 35.15 2.18 -8.46
CA GLU A 491 33.76 1.91 -8.08
C GLU A 491 33.39 2.54 -6.73
N ARG A 492 34.31 2.57 -5.76
CA ARG A 492 34.11 3.29 -4.50
C ARG A 492 33.91 4.79 -4.72
N LEU A 493 34.69 5.39 -5.62
CA LEU A 493 34.52 6.80 -6.00
C LEU A 493 33.13 7.04 -6.61
N ILE A 494 32.69 6.17 -7.54
CA ILE A 494 31.34 6.25 -8.13
C ILE A 494 30.25 6.10 -7.05
N LEU A 495 30.39 5.14 -6.14
CA LEU A 495 29.41 4.90 -5.06
C LEU A 495 29.27 6.11 -4.14
N ASN A 496 30.38 6.80 -3.87
CA ASN A 496 30.42 8.03 -3.08
C ASN A 496 30.02 9.29 -3.88
N ARG A 497 29.67 9.13 -5.17
CA ARG A 497 29.33 10.21 -6.12
C ARG A 497 30.49 11.19 -6.36
N GLU A 498 31.73 10.74 -6.18
CA GLU A 498 32.99 11.43 -6.48
C GLU A 498 33.35 11.16 -7.96
N TYR A 499 32.50 11.66 -8.87
CA TYR A 499 32.53 11.29 -10.28
C TYR A 499 33.73 11.87 -11.02
N GLU A 500 34.12 13.11 -10.71
CA GLU A 500 35.31 13.73 -11.29
C GLU A 500 36.57 12.91 -10.95
N GLU A 501 36.73 12.52 -9.69
CA GLU A 501 37.82 11.67 -9.22
C GLU A 501 37.77 10.28 -9.86
N ALA A 502 36.58 9.70 -10.03
CA ALA A 502 36.42 8.43 -10.73
C ALA A 502 36.85 8.52 -12.21
N ILE A 503 36.48 9.60 -12.90
CA ILE A 503 36.90 9.84 -14.29
C ILE A 503 38.42 9.95 -14.38
N GLU A 504 39.04 10.75 -13.50
CA GLU A 504 40.50 10.90 -13.45
C GLU A 504 41.21 9.56 -13.19
N TYR A 505 40.68 8.76 -12.27
CA TYR A 505 41.18 7.43 -11.95
C TYR A 505 41.15 6.51 -13.18
N TYR A 506 40.01 6.39 -13.86
CA TYR A 506 39.87 5.51 -15.03
C TYR A 506 40.64 6.03 -16.25
N GLU A 507 40.68 7.34 -16.49
CA GLU A 507 41.52 7.92 -17.55
C GLU A 507 43.02 7.69 -17.25
N GLY A 508 43.41 7.67 -15.97
CA GLY A 508 44.73 7.25 -15.51
C GLY A 508 45.05 5.80 -15.87
N LEU A 509 44.15 4.87 -15.57
CA LEU A 509 44.29 3.46 -15.93
C LEU A 509 44.48 3.27 -17.45
N LEU A 510 43.76 4.04 -18.29
CA LEU A 510 43.91 3.96 -19.74
C LEU A 510 45.23 4.52 -20.29
N LYS A 511 45.93 5.37 -19.53
CA LYS A 511 47.29 5.82 -19.89
C LYS A 511 48.32 4.71 -19.65
N GLU A 512 48.08 3.86 -18.64
CA GLU A 512 48.95 2.74 -18.30
C GLU A 512 48.63 1.49 -19.14
N ASP A 513 47.35 1.19 -19.31
CA ASP A 513 46.83 0.08 -20.12
C ASP A 513 45.65 0.59 -20.96
N SER A 514 45.92 0.85 -22.24
CA SER A 514 44.90 1.34 -23.18
C SER A 514 43.80 0.34 -23.50
N THR A 515 43.94 -0.92 -23.06
CA THR A 515 42.98 -2.01 -23.22
C THR A 515 42.23 -2.37 -21.95
N ASN A 516 42.38 -1.58 -20.88
CA ASN A 516 41.70 -1.83 -19.61
C ASN A 516 40.16 -1.79 -19.79
N ILE A 517 39.55 -2.98 -19.73
CA ILE A 517 38.12 -3.21 -19.98
C ILE A 517 37.24 -2.46 -18.97
N GLU A 518 37.63 -2.46 -17.69
CA GLU A 518 36.87 -1.80 -16.61
C GLU A 518 36.82 -0.29 -16.85
N ALA A 519 37.97 0.33 -17.11
CA ALA A 519 38.05 1.76 -17.37
C ALA A 519 37.27 2.17 -18.62
N LEU A 520 37.38 1.41 -19.72
CA LEU A 520 36.57 1.64 -20.93
C LEU A 520 35.07 1.50 -20.67
N THR A 521 34.69 0.52 -19.85
CA THR A 521 33.28 0.28 -19.49
C THR A 521 32.71 1.45 -18.68
N TYR A 522 33.37 1.89 -17.62
CA TYR A 522 32.81 2.97 -16.80
C TYR A 522 32.91 4.34 -17.44
N LEU A 523 34.00 4.65 -18.15
CA LEU A 523 34.10 5.93 -18.87
C LEU A 523 33.05 6.03 -19.99
N SER A 524 32.82 4.96 -20.76
CA SER A 524 31.77 4.98 -21.79
C SER A 524 30.40 5.27 -21.19
N ARG A 525 30.06 4.64 -20.06
CA ARG A 525 28.77 4.85 -19.36
C ARG A 525 28.65 6.26 -18.78
N ILE A 526 29.68 6.74 -18.08
CA ILE A 526 29.72 8.07 -17.47
C ILE A 526 29.52 9.16 -18.53
N TYR A 527 30.22 9.06 -19.65
CA TYR A 527 30.09 10.03 -20.74
C TYR A 527 28.80 9.86 -21.55
N ALA A 528 28.21 8.66 -21.63
CA ALA A 528 26.93 8.45 -22.33
C ALA A 528 25.74 9.07 -21.59
N ASP A 529 25.68 8.91 -20.27
CA ASP A 529 24.57 9.41 -19.46
C ASP A 529 24.80 10.81 -18.87
N GLY A 530 26.07 11.20 -18.71
CA GLY A 530 26.45 12.39 -17.95
C GLY A 530 26.32 12.13 -16.45
N TRP A 531 27.41 12.35 -15.69
CA TRP A 531 27.38 12.20 -14.23
C TRP A 531 26.56 13.28 -13.53
N ILE A 532 26.34 14.40 -14.22
CA ILE A 532 25.39 15.46 -13.89
C ILE A 532 24.50 15.67 -15.11
N LEU A 533 23.23 15.99 -14.90
CA LEU A 533 22.30 16.28 -15.99
C LEU A 533 22.88 17.36 -16.94
N GLY A 534 23.04 17.00 -18.23
CA GLY A 534 23.61 17.87 -19.28
C GLY A 534 25.15 17.92 -19.32
N LYS A 535 25.84 17.01 -18.61
CA LYS A 535 27.30 16.81 -18.69
C LYS A 535 27.69 15.54 -19.45
N ASP A 536 26.80 15.03 -20.29
CA ASP A 536 27.11 13.96 -21.23
C ASP A 536 28.10 14.43 -22.30
N ASN A 537 28.80 13.47 -22.91
CA ASN A 537 29.71 13.66 -24.03
C ASN A 537 29.66 12.43 -24.92
N LEU A 538 28.66 12.39 -25.80
CA LEU A 538 28.40 11.24 -26.66
C LEU A 538 29.58 10.89 -27.58
N GLN A 539 30.42 11.88 -27.93
CA GLN A 539 31.62 11.63 -28.73
C GLN A 539 32.67 10.82 -27.95
N LYS A 540 32.96 11.19 -26.69
CA LYS A 540 33.84 10.41 -25.81
C LYS A 540 33.23 9.06 -25.49
N ALA A 541 31.92 9.02 -25.21
CA ALA A 541 31.20 7.78 -24.94
C ALA A 541 31.35 6.80 -26.11
N LYS A 542 31.14 7.29 -27.34
CA LYS A 542 31.34 6.52 -28.57
C LYS A 542 32.76 6.01 -28.73
N GLU A 543 33.76 6.87 -28.53
CA GLU A 543 35.18 6.48 -28.62
C GLU A 543 35.50 5.31 -27.68
N TYR A 544 35.14 5.42 -26.39
CA TYR A 544 35.40 4.38 -25.42
C TYR A 544 34.61 3.10 -25.70
N THR A 545 33.37 3.23 -26.18
CA THR A 545 32.51 2.09 -26.57
C THR A 545 33.10 1.32 -27.76
N GLU A 546 33.53 2.01 -28.81
CA GLU A 546 34.15 1.39 -29.98
C GLU A 546 35.46 0.68 -29.63
N ARG A 547 36.27 1.28 -28.73
CA ARG A 547 37.47 0.63 -28.19
C ARG A 547 37.13 -0.62 -27.40
N LEU A 548 36.14 -0.55 -26.51
CA LEU A 548 35.68 -1.69 -25.73
C LEU A 548 35.19 -2.83 -26.63
N TYR A 549 34.40 -2.50 -27.66
CA TYR A 549 33.97 -3.46 -28.67
C TYR A 549 35.14 -4.10 -29.41
N SER A 550 36.14 -3.33 -29.83
CA SER A 550 37.31 -3.86 -30.55
C SER A 550 38.11 -4.89 -29.74
N ILE A 551 38.02 -4.85 -28.41
CA ILE A 551 38.71 -5.77 -27.49
C ILE A 551 37.83 -6.99 -27.18
N THR A 552 36.54 -6.76 -26.91
CA THR A 552 35.62 -7.79 -26.41
C THR A 552 34.90 -8.55 -27.52
N GLY A 553 34.66 -7.89 -28.66
CA GLY A 553 33.78 -8.38 -29.73
C GLY A 553 32.30 -8.49 -29.33
N ASP A 554 31.90 -7.90 -28.20
CA ASP A 554 30.53 -7.99 -27.67
C ASP A 554 29.72 -6.77 -28.10
N ASP A 555 28.74 -6.95 -28.98
CA ASP A 555 27.86 -5.88 -29.47
C ASP A 555 27.06 -5.22 -28.34
N LYS A 556 26.85 -5.90 -27.20
CA LYS A 556 26.07 -5.37 -26.06
C LYS A 556 26.66 -4.10 -25.48
N VAL A 557 27.94 -3.83 -25.69
CA VAL A 557 28.59 -2.60 -25.21
C VAL A 557 27.98 -1.34 -25.83
N PHE A 558 27.34 -1.44 -27.01
CA PHE A 558 26.69 -0.31 -27.68
C PHE A 558 25.30 0.03 -27.13
N ILE A 559 24.63 -0.89 -26.42
CA ILE A 559 23.24 -0.72 -25.96
C ILE A 559 23.02 0.63 -25.26
N ARG A 560 23.95 1.00 -24.39
CA ARG A 560 23.84 2.23 -23.60
C ARG A 560 24.10 3.50 -24.42
N LEU A 561 25.06 3.44 -25.33
CA LEU A 561 25.33 4.54 -26.25
C LEU A 561 24.14 4.78 -27.18
N ASP A 562 23.56 3.71 -27.72
CA ASP A 562 22.40 3.79 -28.60
C ASP A 562 21.20 4.41 -27.87
N HIS A 563 20.93 3.96 -26.64
CA HIS A 563 19.89 4.57 -25.80
C HIS A 563 20.15 6.07 -25.54
N ALA A 564 21.41 6.47 -25.29
CA ALA A 564 21.75 7.88 -25.11
C ALA A 564 21.54 8.71 -26.39
N LEU A 565 21.90 8.16 -27.55
CA LEU A 565 21.71 8.80 -28.86
C LEU A 565 20.22 8.94 -29.24
N GLU A 566 19.36 8.03 -28.78
CA GLU A 566 17.93 8.14 -28.98
C GLU A 566 17.30 9.28 -28.16
N ARG A 567 17.84 9.60 -26.97
CA ARG A 567 17.35 10.72 -26.15
C ARG A 567 17.60 12.11 -26.75
N GLU A 568 18.57 12.25 -27.65
CA GLU A 568 18.88 13.52 -28.33
C GLU A 568 17.98 13.81 -29.54
N LYS A 569 17.27 12.81 -30.05
CA LYS A 569 16.34 12.94 -31.20
C LYS A 569 14.97 13.39 -30.73
#